data_AF-A0A4P7ZQD6-F1
#
_entry.id   AF-A0A4P7ZQD6-F1
#
_cell.length_a   1.000
_cell.length_b   1.000
_cell.length_c   1.000
_cell.angle_alpha   90.00
_cell.angle_beta   90.00
_cell.angle_gamma   90.00
#
_symmetry.space_group_name_H-M   'P 1'
#
loop_
_entity.id
_entity.type
_entity.pdbx_description
1 polymer ?
#
loop_
_entity_poly.entity_id
_entity_poly.type
_entity_poly.pdbx_seq_one_letter_code
_entity_poly.pdbx_strand_id
1 'polypeptide(L)'
;MTQNNFSPLATYVLNVDLIGVDSITGVIGAFSGKVRGKRGQTVFSQAETINGNSLEFRVRAKGDKLIGSFSFAADENASYTFGSQTFEFVNPGSKRVKIKAKEDEKLPMEEINISFNKIPRTGASDEFALQLDESPFAMLATDSMA
;
A
#
# COMPACT_ATOMS: atom_id res chain seq x y z
N MET A 1 9.19 26.43 41.83
CA MET A 1 9.22 26.63 40.37
C MET A 1 8.40 25.53 39.71
N THR A 2 7.17 25.83 39.34
CA THR A 2 6.32 24.91 38.58
C THR A 2 6.84 24.87 37.15
N GLN A 3 7.50 23.78 36.76
CA GLN A 3 7.84 23.54 35.36
C GLN A 3 6.54 23.59 34.54
N ASN A 4 6.43 24.63 33.72
CA ASN A 4 5.40 24.76 32.70
C ASN A 4 5.61 23.62 31.69
N ASN A 5 5.05 22.46 32.03
CA ASN A 5 4.95 21.28 31.18
C ASN A 5 3.93 21.57 30.06
N PHE A 6 4.28 22.48 29.16
CA PHE A 6 3.64 22.54 27.86
C PHE A 6 3.99 21.24 27.14
N SER A 7 2.98 20.41 26.89
CA SER A 7 3.11 19.43 25.82
C SER A 7 3.10 20.25 24.53
N PRO A 8 4.26 20.39 23.85
CA PRO A 8 4.34 21.26 22.68
C PRO A 8 3.40 20.74 21.60
N LEU A 9 2.90 21.65 20.78
CA LEU A 9 2.20 21.27 19.55
C LEU A 9 3.23 20.61 18.62
N ALA A 10 3.10 19.31 18.38
CA ALA A 10 4.01 18.54 17.54
C ALA A 10 3.33 18.14 16.22
N THR A 11 4.14 17.93 15.19
CA THR A 11 3.72 17.30 13.94
C THR A 11 4.30 15.90 13.92
N TYR A 12 3.43 14.89 14.03
CA TYR A 12 3.80 13.49 13.90
C TYR A 12 3.75 13.09 12.43
N VAL A 13 4.73 12.32 12.00
CA VAL A 13 4.86 11.86 10.62
C VAL A 13 4.89 10.33 10.59
N LEU A 14 4.01 9.72 9.80
CA LEU A 14 4.04 8.29 9.49
C LEU A 14 4.37 8.12 8.01
N ASN A 15 5.53 7.54 7.74
CA ASN A 15 5.92 7.12 6.39
C ASN A 15 5.54 5.66 6.20
N VAL A 16 4.87 5.37 5.09
CA VAL A 16 4.47 4.02 4.70
C VAL A 16 5.13 3.70 3.37
N ASP A 17 6.02 2.72 3.37
CA ASP A 17 6.72 2.28 2.17
C ASP A 17 6.17 0.93 1.68
N LEU A 18 5.85 0.88 0.40
CA LEU A 18 5.31 -0.29 -0.29
C LEU A 18 6.44 -1.01 -1.00
N ILE A 19 6.95 -2.06 -0.36
CA ILE A 19 8.13 -2.78 -0.82
C ILE A 19 7.81 -3.60 -2.06
N GLY A 20 8.56 -3.34 -3.13
CA GLY A 20 8.40 -4.05 -4.40
C GLY A 20 7.08 -3.71 -5.09
N VAL A 21 6.66 -2.45 -5.01
CA VAL A 21 5.54 -1.89 -5.77
C VAL A 21 6.06 -0.73 -6.61
N ASP A 22 5.82 -0.78 -7.91
CA ASP A 22 6.13 0.34 -8.82
C ASP A 22 4.91 1.26 -8.97
N SER A 23 3.73 0.65 -9.14
CA SER A 23 2.45 1.36 -9.12
C SER A 23 1.37 0.50 -8.49
N ILE A 24 0.34 1.16 -7.97
CA ILE A 24 -0.85 0.52 -7.37
C ILE A 24 -2.10 1.27 -7.84
N THR A 25 -3.17 0.55 -8.09
CA THR A 25 -4.45 1.08 -8.59
C THR A 25 -5.58 0.55 -7.74
N GLY A 26 -6.63 1.34 -7.52
CA GLY A 26 -7.84 0.90 -6.80
C GLY A 26 -7.66 0.70 -5.30
N VAL A 27 -6.61 1.30 -4.71
CA VAL A 27 -6.28 1.15 -3.28
C VAL A 27 -6.11 2.50 -2.60
N ILE A 28 -6.70 2.62 -1.42
CA ILE A 28 -6.60 3.76 -0.51
C ILE A 28 -5.88 3.31 0.76
N GLY A 29 -4.84 4.03 1.15
CA GLY A 29 -4.23 3.89 2.47
C GLY A 29 -4.95 4.77 3.48
N ALA A 30 -5.27 4.23 4.65
CA ALA A 30 -5.96 4.97 5.71
C ALA A 30 -5.21 4.85 7.03
N PHE A 31 -4.97 5.98 7.68
CA PHE A 31 -4.43 6.06 9.02
C PHE A 31 -5.47 6.65 9.98
N SER A 32 -5.77 5.93 11.05
CA SER A 32 -6.69 6.37 12.10
C SER A 32 -6.06 6.17 13.46
N GLY A 33 -6.25 7.13 14.37
CA GLY A 33 -5.67 7.01 15.69
C GLY A 33 -5.99 8.17 16.61
N LYS A 34 -5.19 8.26 17.68
CA LYS A 34 -5.26 9.34 18.65
C LYS A 34 -3.90 9.75 19.16
N VAL A 35 -3.75 11.04 19.43
CA VAL A 35 -2.63 11.60 20.19
C VAL A 35 -3.07 11.73 21.65
N ARG A 36 -2.33 11.07 22.55
CA ARG A 36 -2.51 11.18 24.01
C ARG A 36 -1.56 12.25 24.54
N GLY A 37 -2.07 13.07 25.47
CA GLY A 37 -1.26 13.99 26.26
C GLY A 37 -1.78 14.11 27.69
N LYS A 38 -1.17 15.00 28.49
CA LYS A 38 -1.55 15.22 29.90
C LYS A 38 -2.98 15.76 30.09
N ARG A 39 -3.52 16.50 29.11
CA ARG A 39 -4.82 17.20 29.21
C ARG A 39 -5.91 16.63 28.30
N GLY A 40 -5.74 15.43 27.74
CA GLY A 40 -6.77 14.80 26.92
C GLY A 40 -6.23 13.94 25.78
N GLN A 41 -7.12 13.62 24.86
CA GLN A 41 -6.81 12.90 23.63
C GLN A 41 -7.39 13.63 22.41
N THR A 42 -6.64 13.68 21.32
CA THR A 42 -7.12 14.16 20.02
C THR A 42 -7.23 12.96 19.09
N VAL A 43 -8.42 12.72 18.51
CA VAL A 43 -8.66 11.65 17.54
C VAL A 43 -8.54 12.23 16.13
N PHE A 44 -8.04 11.44 15.19
CA PHE A 44 -7.95 11.82 13.79
C PHE A 44 -8.15 10.59 12.90
N SER A 45 -8.53 10.85 11.65
CA SER A 45 -8.56 9.89 10.56
C SER A 45 -8.18 10.61 9.28
N GLN A 46 -7.29 10.00 8.51
CA GLN A 46 -6.81 10.48 7.21
C GLN A 46 -6.76 9.30 6.25
N ALA A 47 -7.15 9.53 5.00
CA ALA A 47 -7.13 8.52 3.96
C ALA A 47 -6.63 9.16 2.67
N GLU A 48 -5.77 8.44 1.95
CA GLU A 48 -5.13 8.93 0.74
C GLU A 48 -5.08 7.83 -0.31
N THR A 49 -5.40 8.20 -1.56
CA THR A 49 -5.16 7.33 -2.71
C THR A 49 -3.67 7.13 -2.85
N ILE A 50 -3.25 5.88 -3.02
CA ILE A 50 -1.84 5.55 -3.12
C ILE A 50 -1.33 5.91 -4.51
N ASN A 51 -0.42 6.88 -4.57
CA ASN A 51 0.22 7.33 -5.80
C ASN A 51 1.71 6.96 -5.74
N GLY A 52 2.09 5.87 -6.41
CA GLY A 52 3.46 5.35 -6.41
C GLY A 52 3.67 4.27 -5.34
N ASN A 53 4.80 4.34 -4.64
CA ASN A 53 5.27 3.30 -3.73
C ASN A 53 5.34 3.73 -2.25
N SER A 54 4.87 4.94 -1.92
CA SER A 54 4.86 5.40 -0.54
C SER A 54 3.71 6.36 -0.23
N LEU A 55 3.43 6.52 1.05
CA LEU A 55 2.47 7.48 1.61
C LEU A 55 3.05 8.15 2.84
N GLU A 56 2.69 9.40 3.08
CA GLU A 56 3.07 10.15 4.28
C GLU A 56 1.82 10.73 4.96
N PHE A 57 1.55 10.32 6.20
CA PHE A 57 0.50 10.90 7.00
C PHE A 57 1.07 11.90 8.00
N ARG A 58 0.52 13.12 8.04
CA ARG A 58 0.93 14.17 8.96
C ARG A 58 -0.18 14.53 9.92
N VAL A 59 0.07 14.36 11.21
CA VAL A 59 -0.88 14.72 12.27
C VAL A 59 -0.29 15.80 13.14
N ARG A 60 -0.94 16.97 13.18
CA ARG A 60 -0.54 18.07 14.08
C ARG A 60 -1.44 18.10 15.32
N ALA A 61 -0.88 17.78 16.48
CA ALA A 61 -1.63 17.77 17.74
C ALA A 61 -0.75 18.01 18.97
N LYS A 62 -1.38 18.32 20.11
CA LYS A 62 -0.69 18.42 21.40
C LYS A 62 -0.68 17.06 22.08
N GLY A 63 0.50 16.54 22.37
CA GLY A 63 0.67 15.30 23.12
C GLY A 63 2.12 14.86 23.12
N ASP A 64 2.38 13.75 23.79
CA ASP A 64 3.68 13.08 23.82
C ASP A 64 3.67 11.78 23.02
N LYS A 65 2.48 11.28 22.64
CA LYS A 65 2.33 9.96 22.06
C LYS A 65 1.18 9.85 21.08
N LEU A 66 1.50 9.51 19.84
CA LEU A 66 0.57 9.09 18.81
C LEU A 66 0.39 7.57 18.84
N ILE A 67 -0.86 7.10 18.79
CA ILE A 67 -1.20 5.67 18.71
C ILE A 67 -2.31 5.52 17.67
N GLY A 68 -2.12 4.61 16.71
CA GLY A 68 -3.12 4.38 15.69
C GLY A 68 -2.95 3.05 14.98
N SER A 69 -3.69 2.93 13.89
CA SER A 69 -3.61 1.82 12.95
C SER A 69 -3.61 2.37 11.54
N PHE A 70 -2.69 1.85 10.74
CA PHE A 70 -2.71 1.99 9.29
C PHE A 70 -3.40 0.77 8.69
N SER A 71 -4.19 0.97 7.63
CA SER A 71 -4.94 -0.09 6.94
C SER A 71 -5.19 0.29 5.48
N PHE A 72 -5.53 -0.71 4.66
CA PHE A 72 -5.90 -0.51 3.27
C PHE A 72 -7.40 -0.72 3.07
N ALA A 73 -7.98 0.11 2.22
CA ALA A 73 -9.26 -0.13 1.57
C ALA A 73 -9.00 -0.32 0.06
N ALA A 74 -9.68 -1.27 -0.55
CA ALA A 74 -9.48 -1.64 -1.95
C ALA A 74 -10.82 -1.84 -2.64
N ASP A 75 -10.92 -1.44 -3.91
CA ASP A 75 -12.03 -1.76 -4.79
C ASP A 75 -11.83 -3.11 -5.50
N GLU A 76 -12.79 -3.50 -6.34
CA GLU A 76 -12.78 -4.75 -7.09
C GLU A 76 -11.68 -4.84 -8.17
N ASN A 77 -11.12 -3.70 -8.57
CA ASN A 77 -10.09 -3.60 -9.60
C ASN A 77 -8.67 -3.46 -9.03
N ALA A 78 -8.55 -3.52 -7.70
CA ALA A 78 -7.30 -3.30 -6.99
C ALA A 78 -6.18 -4.23 -7.45
N SER A 79 -5.06 -3.64 -7.84
CA SER A 79 -3.87 -4.35 -8.30
C SER A 79 -2.63 -3.50 -8.15
N TYR A 80 -1.47 -4.15 -8.22
CA TYR A 80 -0.19 -3.47 -8.20
C TYR A 80 0.78 -4.08 -9.21
N THR A 81 1.79 -3.32 -9.61
CA THR A 81 2.84 -3.76 -10.52
C THR A 81 4.18 -3.90 -9.82
N PHE A 82 4.97 -4.88 -10.25
CA PHE A 82 6.36 -5.04 -9.86
C PHE A 82 7.16 -5.52 -11.08
N GLY A 83 8.07 -4.69 -11.55
CA GLY A 83 8.68 -4.84 -12.87
C GLY A 83 7.62 -4.75 -13.97
N SER A 84 7.62 -5.72 -14.88
CA SER A 84 6.66 -5.78 -16.00
C SER A 84 5.40 -6.60 -15.70
N GLN A 85 5.21 -7.05 -14.45
CA GLN A 85 4.11 -7.95 -14.08
C GLN A 85 3.08 -7.25 -13.21
N THR A 86 1.81 -7.59 -13.43
CA THR A 86 0.67 -7.12 -12.64
C THR A 86 0.20 -8.21 -11.69
N PHE A 87 0.01 -7.85 -10.43
CA PHE A 87 -0.38 -8.73 -9.34
C PHE A 87 -1.72 -8.30 -8.76
N GLU A 88 -2.48 -9.26 -8.26
CA GLU A 88 -3.69 -9.02 -7.47
C GLU A 88 -3.34 -8.31 -6.17
N PHE A 89 -4.15 -7.33 -5.78
CA PHE A 89 -4.03 -6.75 -4.46
C PHE A 89 -4.70 -7.65 -3.43
N VAL A 90 -3.90 -8.27 -2.56
CA VAL A 90 -4.39 -8.94 -1.35
C VAL A 90 -4.10 -8.05 -0.15
N ASN A 91 -5.17 -7.64 0.54
CA ASN A 91 -5.06 -6.75 1.70
C ASN A 91 -4.13 -7.38 2.76
N PRO A 92 -2.98 -6.74 3.09
CA PRO A 92 -2.00 -7.28 4.04
C PRO A 92 -2.43 -7.11 5.50
N GLY A 93 -3.65 -6.63 5.74
CA GLY A 93 -4.20 -6.34 7.06
C GLY A 93 -3.75 -4.99 7.59
N SER A 94 -4.05 -4.75 8.86
CA SER A 94 -3.73 -3.50 9.54
C SER A 94 -2.39 -3.56 10.27
N LYS A 95 -1.69 -2.42 10.32
CA LYS A 95 -0.44 -2.26 11.07
C LYS A 95 -0.65 -1.27 12.20
N ARG A 96 -0.30 -1.67 13.42
CA ARG A 96 -0.33 -0.80 14.60
C ARG A 96 0.83 0.18 14.55
N VAL A 97 0.54 1.45 14.81
CA VAL A 97 1.52 2.54 14.78
C VAL A 97 1.59 3.19 16.16
N LYS A 98 2.81 3.50 16.61
CA LYS A 98 3.04 4.19 17.88
C LYS A 98 4.26 5.10 17.79
N ILE A 99 4.03 6.40 17.72
CA ILE A 99 5.09 7.42 17.64
C ILE A 99 5.17 8.16 18.96
N LYS A 100 6.36 8.27 19.54
CA LYS A 100 6.59 9.03 20.77
C LYS A 100 7.37 10.30 20.44
N ALA A 101 6.88 11.45 20.90
CA ALA A 101 7.65 12.69 20.86
C ALA A 101 8.74 12.63 21.94
N LYS A 102 10.00 12.79 21.54
CA LYS A 102 11.13 12.99 22.46
C LYS A 102 11.37 14.50 22.61
N GLU A 103 11.93 14.91 23.75
CA GLU A 103 12.11 16.33 24.08
C GLU A 103 12.93 17.11 23.02
N ASP A 104 13.87 16.44 22.34
CA ASP A 104 14.74 17.04 21.33
C ASP A 104 14.27 16.82 19.87
N GLU A 105 13.16 16.10 19.66
CA GLU A 105 12.73 15.67 18.34
C GLU A 105 11.62 16.58 17.80
N LYS A 106 11.99 17.49 16.89
CA LYS A 106 11.05 18.46 16.28
C LYS A 106 9.96 17.78 15.44
N LEU A 107 10.24 16.58 14.92
CA LEU A 107 9.36 15.82 14.02
C LEU A 107 9.40 14.33 14.41
N PRO A 108 8.62 13.89 15.40
CA PRO A 108 8.53 12.48 15.77
C PRO A 108 7.99 11.68 14.57
N MET A 109 8.79 10.72 14.11
CA MET A 109 8.54 9.98 12.88
C MET A 109 8.59 8.47 13.12
N GLU A 110 7.79 7.74 12.36
CA GLU A 110 7.83 6.28 12.27
C GLU A 110 7.72 5.87 10.79
N GLU A 111 8.49 4.86 10.41
CA GLU A 111 8.43 4.24 9.08
C GLU A 111 7.84 2.84 9.23
N ILE A 112 6.89 2.50 8.36
CA ILE A 112 6.36 1.14 8.24
C ILE A 112 6.57 0.61 6.83
N ASN A 113 7.13 -0.59 6.76
CA ASN A 113 7.39 -1.28 5.52
C ASN A 113 6.31 -2.35 5.29
N ILE A 114 5.69 -2.32 4.11
CA ILE A 114 4.58 -3.22 3.76
C ILE A 114 4.94 -3.95 2.47
N SER A 115 5.00 -5.28 2.56
CA SER A 115 5.17 -6.16 1.42
C SER A 115 3.83 -6.83 1.08
N PHE A 116 3.59 -7.01 -0.22
CA PHE A 116 2.40 -7.68 -0.73
C PHE A 116 2.72 -9.09 -1.23
N ASN A 117 1.70 -9.95 -1.21
CA ASN A 117 1.80 -11.28 -1.79
C ASN A 117 1.76 -11.17 -3.32
N LYS A 118 2.74 -11.77 -3.99
CA LYS A 118 2.83 -11.80 -5.46
C LYS A 118 1.92 -12.89 -6.02
N ILE A 119 0.64 -12.55 -6.20
CA ILE A 119 -0.34 -13.41 -6.85
C ILE A 119 -0.58 -12.83 -8.25
N PRO A 120 -0.12 -13.50 -9.34
CA PRO A 120 -0.30 -12.99 -10.70
C PRO A 120 -1.78 -12.77 -11.01
N ARG A 121 -2.12 -11.64 -11.63
CA ARG A 121 -3.50 -11.37 -12.02
C ARG A 121 -3.83 -12.15 -13.30
N THR A 122 -4.56 -13.25 -13.17
CA THR A 122 -5.02 -14.06 -14.31
C THR A 122 -5.94 -13.22 -15.21
N GLY A 123 -5.60 -13.08 -16.48
CA GLY A 123 -6.38 -12.30 -17.46
C GLY A 123 -5.79 -10.93 -17.82
N ALA A 124 -4.64 -10.54 -17.26
CA ALA A 124 -3.84 -9.44 -17.80
C ALA A 124 -3.06 -9.92 -19.04
N SER A 125 -3.78 -10.12 -20.15
CA SER A 125 -3.27 -10.35 -21.51
C SER A 125 -1.98 -11.18 -21.60
N ASP A 126 -2.10 -12.50 -21.49
CA ASP A 126 -1.21 -13.39 -22.23
C ASP A 126 -1.60 -13.30 -23.71
N GLU A 127 -1.16 -12.23 -24.40
CA GLU A 127 -0.96 -12.30 -25.86
C GLU A 127 0.30 -13.13 -26.14
N PHE A 128 0.32 -14.37 -25.65
CA PHE A 128 1.04 -15.41 -26.36
C PHE A 128 0.06 -15.97 -27.38
N ALA A 129 0.08 -15.36 -28.57
CA ALA A 129 -0.42 -16.00 -29.76
C ALA A 129 0.30 -17.37 -29.87
N LEU A 130 -0.39 -18.43 -29.45
CA LEU A 130 -0.13 -19.76 -29.95
C LEU A 130 -0.34 -19.67 -31.46
N GLN A 131 0.75 -19.45 -32.20
CA GLN A 131 0.82 -19.85 -33.60
C GLN A 131 0.56 -21.36 -33.60
N LEU A 132 -0.69 -21.73 -33.82
CA LEU A 132 -1.04 -23.03 -34.36
C LEU A 132 -0.26 -23.12 -35.67
N ASP A 133 0.77 -23.96 -35.67
CA ASP A 133 1.45 -24.43 -36.86
C ASP A 133 0.42 -25.23 -37.67
N GLU A 134 -0.37 -24.52 -38.48
CA GLU A 134 -1.09 -25.13 -39.58
C GLU A 134 -0.05 -25.58 -40.61
N SER A 135 0.53 -26.75 -40.39
CA SER A 135 1.25 -27.48 -41.42
C SER A 135 0.23 -28.19 -42.32
N PRO A 136 0.06 -27.80 -43.60
CA PRO A 136 -0.78 -28.53 -44.54
C PRO A 136 0.07 -29.61 -45.24
N PHE A 137 0.35 -30.69 -44.53
CA PHE A 137 0.81 -31.95 -45.15
C PHE A 137 -0.23 -33.02 -44.75
N ALA A 138 -1.02 -33.65 -45.62
CA ALA A 138 -0.84 -33.90 -47.04
C ALA A 138 -2.21 -34.03 -47.74
N MET A 139 -2.38 -33.31 -48.85
CA MET A 139 -3.22 -33.80 -49.95
C MET A 139 -2.39 -34.78 -50.77
N LEU A 140 -2.98 -35.94 -51.10
CA LEU A 140 -2.94 -36.66 -52.38
C LEU A 140 -3.05 -38.18 -52.14
N ALA A 141 -4.28 -38.66 -51.98
CA ALA A 141 -4.65 -39.98 -52.47
C ALA A 141 -5.43 -39.73 -53.77
N THR A 142 -4.72 -39.79 -54.90
CA THR A 142 -5.31 -39.81 -56.23
C THR A 142 -5.92 -41.18 -56.50
N ASP A 143 -7.11 -41.15 -57.12
CA ASP A 143 -7.88 -42.21 -57.74
C ASP A 143 -7.03 -43.33 -58.42
N SER A 144 -7.51 -44.57 -58.41
CA SER A 144 -8.42 -45.04 -59.48
C SER A 144 -8.62 -46.56 -59.43
N MET A 145 -9.81 -46.98 -59.85
CA MET A 145 -10.19 -48.36 -60.08
C MET A 145 -9.40 -48.99 -61.23
N ALA A 146 -9.02 -50.26 -61.06
CA ALA A 146 -8.95 -51.29 -62.11
C ALA A 146 -9.08 -52.67 -61.46
#